data_AF-A0A2N9BCA0-F1
#
_entry.id   AF-A0A2N9BCA0-F1
#
_cell.length_a   1.000
_cell.length_b   1.000
_cell.length_c   1.000
_cell.angle_alpha   90.00
_cell.angle_beta   90.00
_cell.angle_gamma   90.00
#
_symmetry.space_group_name_H-M   'P 1'
#
loop_
_entity.id
_entity.type
_entity.pdbx_description
1 polymer ?
#
loop_
_entity_poly.entity_id
_entity_poly.type
_entity_poly.pdbx_seq_one_letter_code
_entity_poly.pdbx_strand_id
1 'polypeptide(L)'
;MLLVVCQDRATAEWAARPVSFGPPQWLLLTLRPLVAGPHNMPVLTDPAEVRKDLALATLSAISHVRHQDIGAILKAVTTVLRDTPHPIADPIVELIAQGLGKHPAAELWRNLVAVDLSFYKSYISEEIRDEGRTERAAKDVLTVLKARGIHVPDQMRERITNCDDPEILDQWLIRAATAPTAEEIFADEQDK
;
A
#
# COMPACT_ATOMS: atom_id res chain seq x y z
N MET A 1 6.83 5.82 -20.59
CA MET A 1 7.86 4.77 -20.41
C MET A 1 7.21 3.63 -19.64
N LEU A 2 7.39 2.37 -20.05
CA LEU A 2 6.88 1.19 -19.33
C LEU A 2 8.05 0.40 -18.76
N LEU A 3 8.06 0.18 -17.43
CA LEU A 3 8.96 -0.75 -16.75
C LEU A 3 8.20 -2.04 -16.46
N VAL A 4 8.79 -3.19 -16.79
CA VAL A 4 8.25 -4.51 -16.45
C VAL A 4 9.26 -5.21 -15.55
N VAL A 5 8.81 -5.60 -14.35
CA VAL A 5 9.62 -6.35 -13.39
C VAL A 5 9.24 -7.82 -13.48
N CYS A 6 10.23 -8.67 -13.73
CA CYS A 6 10.07 -10.08 -13.97
C CYS A 6 10.86 -10.89 -12.95
N GLN A 7 10.34 -12.05 -12.57
CA GLN A 7 10.93 -12.94 -11.58
C GLN A 7 11.70 -14.11 -12.20
N ASP A 8 11.56 -14.33 -13.51
CA ASP A 8 12.31 -15.31 -14.30
C ASP A 8 12.73 -14.72 -15.64
N ARG A 9 13.75 -15.34 -16.21
CA ARG A 9 14.31 -14.98 -17.50
C ARG A 9 13.32 -15.17 -18.65
N ALA A 10 12.51 -16.24 -18.64
CA ALA A 10 11.59 -16.52 -19.74
C ALA A 10 10.52 -15.42 -19.88
N THR A 11 9.95 -14.97 -18.75
CA THR A 11 9.00 -13.87 -18.70
C THR A 11 9.66 -12.55 -19.07
N ALA A 12 10.90 -12.31 -18.63
CA ALA A 12 11.64 -11.11 -18.99
C ALA A 12 11.93 -11.02 -20.50
N GLU A 13 12.36 -12.11 -21.12
CA GLU A 13 12.60 -12.19 -22.57
C GLU A 13 11.31 -12.02 -23.38
N TRP A 14 10.18 -12.54 -22.87
CA TRP A 14 8.87 -12.29 -23.47
C TRP A 14 8.47 -10.81 -23.36
N ALA A 15 8.62 -10.20 -22.18
CA ALA A 15 8.24 -8.82 -21.92
C ALA A 15 9.11 -7.80 -22.67
N ALA A 16 10.35 -8.15 -23.02
CA ALA A 16 11.26 -7.26 -23.74
C ALA A 16 10.92 -7.09 -25.23
N ARG A 17 9.98 -7.89 -25.76
CA ARG A 17 9.58 -7.82 -27.16
C ARG A 17 8.85 -6.50 -27.45
N PRO A 18 9.19 -5.79 -28.54
CA PRO A 18 8.47 -4.59 -28.93
C PRO A 18 6.98 -4.88 -29.17
N VAL A 19 6.12 -3.99 -28.69
CA VAL A 19 4.67 -4.07 -28.91
C VAL A 19 4.26 -2.96 -29.86
N SER A 20 3.66 -3.36 -30.98
CA SER A 20 3.20 -2.45 -32.04
C SER A 20 1.72 -2.14 -31.87
N PHE A 21 1.36 -0.86 -31.90
CA PHE A 21 -0.03 -0.39 -31.84
C PHE A 21 -0.42 0.28 -33.15
N GLY A 22 -1.62 -0.05 -33.62
CA GLY A 22 -2.19 0.45 -34.88
C GLY A 22 -2.42 -0.66 -35.92
N PRO A 23 -3.15 -0.36 -37.01
CA PRO A 23 -3.31 -1.29 -38.12
C PRO A 23 -1.95 -1.70 -38.71
N PRO A 24 -1.78 -2.93 -39.24
CA PRO A 24 -0.51 -3.39 -39.81
C PRO A 24 0.07 -2.47 -40.90
N GLN A 25 -0.79 -1.79 -41.65
CA GLN A 25 -0.43 -0.84 -42.69
C GLN A 25 -0.02 0.56 -42.17
N TRP A 26 -0.43 0.91 -40.94
CA TRP A 26 -0.20 2.22 -40.31
C TRP A 26 0.17 2.06 -38.85
N LEU A 27 1.45 1.77 -38.62
CA LEU A 27 2.02 1.69 -37.29
C LEU A 27 2.01 3.07 -36.62
N LEU A 28 1.27 3.21 -35.53
CA LEU A 28 1.15 4.48 -34.80
C LEU A 28 2.21 4.62 -33.71
N LEU A 29 2.48 3.51 -32.99
CA LEU A 29 3.40 3.49 -31.86
C LEU A 29 4.07 2.12 -31.74
N THR A 30 5.37 2.12 -31.47
CA THR A 30 6.09 0.92 -31.01
C THR A 30 6.54 1.16 -29.58
N LEU A 31 5.95 0.42 -28.63
CA LEU A 31 6.38 0.39 -27.25
C LEU A 31 7.56 -0.58 -27.10
N ARG A 32 8.65 -0.10 -26.52
CA ARG A 32 9.81 -0.92 -26.13
C ARG A 32 9.91 -0.88 -24.60
N PRO A 33 9.43 -1.92 -23.90
CA PRO A 33 9.45 -1.93 -22.45
C PRO A 33 10.90 -1.97 -21.93
N LEU A 34 11.16 -1.26 -20.83
CA LEU A 34 12.34 -1.50 -20.02
C LEU A 34 12.05 -2.71 -19.13
N VAL A 35 12.91 -3.72 -19.14
CA VAL A 35 12.66 -4.97 -18.42
C VAL A 35 13.72 -5.20 -17.36
N ALA A 36 13.29 -5.36 -16.12
CA ALA A 36 14.11 -5.76 -14.99
C ALA A 36 13.82 -7.23 -14.67
N GLY A 37 14.84 -8.08 -14.66
CA GLY A 37 14.71 -9.50 -14.34
C GLY A 37 15.96 -10.07 -13.69
N PRO A 38 15.93 -11.32 -13.22
CA PRO A 38 17.03 -11.91 -12.45
C PRO A 38 18.35 -12.06 -13.25
N HIS A 39 18.32 -11.89 -14.57
CA HIS A 39 19.50 -11.99 -15.43
C HIS A 39 20.23 -10.65 -15.63
N ASN A 40 19.58 -9.51 -15.33
CA ASN A 40 20.15 -8.18 -15.53
C ASN A 40 20.04 -7.29 -14.28
N MET A 41 19.36 -7.73 -13.23
CA MET A 41 19.35 -7.06 -11.94
C MET A 41 20.52 -7.53 -11.07
N PRO A 42 21.17 -6.63 -10.31
CA PRO A 42 22.21 -7.02 -9.37
C PRO A 42 21.61 -7.78 -8.18
N VAL A 43 22.35 -8.72 -7.62
CA VAL A 43 22.03 -9.34 -6.33
C VAL A 43 22.63 -8.47 -5.22
N LEU A 44 21.78 -7.86 -4.39
CA LEU A 44 22.21 -6.94 -3.34
C LEU A 44 21.99 -7.57 -1.96
N THR A 45 23.07 -8.06 -1.35
CA THR A 45 23.08 -8.67 -0.02
C THR A 45 23.82 -7.82 1.03
N ASP A 46 24.50 -6.75 0.60
CA ASP A 46 25.20 -5.81 1.48
C ASP A 46 24.33 -4.57 1.75
N PRO A 47 23.99 -4.26 3.01
CA PRO A 47 23.30 -3.03 3.38
C PRO A 47 23.98 -1.74 2.87
N ALA A 48 25.31 -1.72 2.75
CA ALA A 48 26.03 -0.55 2.24
C ALA A 48 25.72 -0.28 0.76
N GLU A 49 25.59 -1.33 -0.05
CA GLU A 49 25.18 -1.22 -1.46
C GLU A 49 23.70 -0.86 -1.59
N VAL A 50 22.83 -1.45 -0.75
CA VAL A 50 21.40 -1.12 -0.71
C VAL A 50 21.17 0.36 -0.40
N ARG A 51 21.95 0.95 0.52
CA ARG A 51 21.82 2.36 0.93
C ARG A 51 22.10 3.34 -0.21
N LYS A 52 22.85 2.93 -1.25
CA LYS A 52 23.14 3.78 -2.41
C LYS A 52 21.90 4.00 -3.27
N ASP A 53 21.03 3.00 -3.38
CA ASP A 53 19.82 3.08 -4.20
C ASP A 53 18.75 2.08 -3.72
N LEU A 54 17.82 2.58 -2.89
CA LEU A 54 16.70 1.81 -2.37
C LEU A 54 15.70 1.38 -3.46
N ALA A 55 15.54 2.17 -4.53
CA ALA A 55 14.64 1.82 -5.62
C ALA A 55 15.19 0.61 -6.40
N LEU A 56 16.48 0.64 -6.72
CA LEU A 56 17.16 -0.50 -7.34
C LEU A 56 17.13 -1.74 -6.44
N ALA A 57 17.35 -1.57 -5.13
CA ALA A 57 17.27 -2.68 -4.17
C ALA A 57 15.87 -3.29 -4.07
N THR A 58 14.83 -2.46 -4.14
CA THR A 58 13.43 -2.92 -4.19
C THR A 58 13.18 -3.78 -5.42
N LEU A 59 13.56 -3.29 -6.60
CA LEU A 59 13.43 -4.04 -7.85
C LEU A 59 14.25 -5.33 -7.84
N SER A 60 15.47 -5.29 -7.28
CA SER A 60 16.35 -6.45 -7.13
C SER A 60 15.70 -7.53 -6.27
N ALA A 61 15.15 -7.15 -5.11
CA ALA A 61 14.47 -8.07 -4.21
C ALA A 61 13.29 -8.78 -4.89
N ILE A 62 12.48 -8.05 -5.66
CA ILE A 62 11.33 -8.60 -6.39
C ILE A 62 11.79 -9.53 -7.51
N SER A 63 12.77 -9.12 -8.32
CA SER A 63 13.28 -9.93 -9.43
C SER A 63 13.97 -11.22 -8.99
N HIS A 64 14.60 -11.22 -7.81
CA HIS A 64 15.35 -12.36 -7.25
C HIS A 64 14.54 -13.22 -6.27
N VAL A 65 13.20 -13.19 -6.31
CA VAL A 65 12.34 -13.93 -5.37
C VAL A 65 12.63 -15.45 -5.28
N ARG A 66 13.17 -16.04 -6.35
CA ARG A 66 13.55 -17.47 -6.44
C ARG A 66 15.06 -17.72 -6.26
N HIS A 67 15.84 -16.68 -5.98
CA HIS A 67 17.28 -16.79 -5.79
C HIS A 67 17.60 -17.48 -4.46
N GLN A 68 18.67 -18.27 -4.41
CA GLN A 68 19.09 -18.98 -3.19
C GLN A 68 19.35 -18.03 -2.01
N ASP A 69 19.84 -16.82 -2.32
CA ASP A 69 20.19 -15.78 -1.33
C ASP A 69 19.04 -14.80 -1.03
N ILE A 70 17.80 -15.11 -1.40
CA ILE A 70 16.65 -14.20 -1.19
C ILE A 70 16.54 -13.73 0.27
N GLY A 71 16.87 -14.58 1.25
CA GLY A 71 16.88 -14.17 2.64
C GLY A 71 17.94 -13.12 2.99
N ALA A 72 19.14 -13.25 2.43
CA ALA A 72 20.20 -12.25 2.60
C ALA A 72 19.84 -10.93 1.92
N ILE A 73 19.21 -10.99 0.73
CA ILE A 73 18.74 -9.81 0.00
C ILE A 73 17.68 -9.06 0.83
N LEU A 74 16.64 -9.76 1.28
CA LEU A 74 15.58 -9.15 2.07
C LEU A 74 16.09 -8.60 3.41
N LYS A 75 17.04 -9.30 4.05
CA LYS A 75 17.68 -8.83 5.29
C LYS A 75 18.51 -7.57 5.08
N ALA A 76 19.23 -7.47 3.96
CA ALA A 76 19.99 -6.27 3.62
C ALA A 76 19.06 -5.06 3.46
N VAL A 77 17.91 -5.26 2.81
CA VAL A 77 16.88 -4.23 2.66
C VAL A 77 16.29 -3.82 4.00
N THR A 78 15.83 -4.75 4.85
CA THR A 78 15.26 -4.37 6.16
C THR A 78 16.27 -3.68 7.07
N THR A 79 17.56 -4.02 6.95
CA THR A 79 18.63 -3.35 7.69
C THR A 79 18.73 -1.86 7.34
N VAL A 80 18.62 -1.50 6.07
CA VAL A 80 18.63 -0.09 5.64
C VAL A 80 17.32 0.61 5.98
N LEU A 81 16.19 -0.09 5.81
CA LEU A 81 14.87 0.46 6.11
C LEU A 81 14.67 0.83 7.58
N ARG A 82 15.36 0.15 8.51
CA ARG A 82 15.34 0.48 9.94
C ARG A 82 15.67 1.94 10.23
N ASP A 83 16.63 2.51 9.50
CA ASP A 83 17.09 3.89 9.67
C ASP A 83 16.48 4.84 8.63
N THR A 84 15.55 4.36 7.80
CA THR A 84 14.92 5.15 6.73
C THR A 84 13.65 5.83 7.26
N PRO A 85 13.43 7.12 6.99
CA PRO A 85 12.18 7.80 7.37
C PRO A 85 10.95 7.08 6.81
N HIS A 86 9.88 7.01 7.63
CA HIS A 86 8.65 6.30 7.29
C HIS A 86 8.15 6.59 5.87
N PRO A 87 7.95 7.87 5.44
CA PRO A 87 7.38 8.17 4.11
C PRO A 87 8.16 7.64 2.91
N ILE A 88 9.43 7.25 3.12
CA ILE A 88 10.27 6.59 2.12
C ILE A 88 10.22 5.06 2.28
N ALA A 89 10.19 4.58 3.52
CA ALA A 89 10.17 3.17 3.85
C ALA A 89 8.83 2.47 3.54
N ASP A 90 7.67 3.07 3.83
CA ASP A 90 6.37 2.38 3.66
C ASP A 90 6.10 1.94 2.22
N PRO A 91 6.29 2.82 1.20
CA PRO A 91 6.08 2.43 -0.18
C PRO A 91 7.00 1.29 -0.62
N ILE A 92 8.23 1.24 -0.10
CA ILE A 92 9.17 0.16 -0.38
C ILE A 92 8.70 -1.14 0.27
N VAL A 93 8.28 -1.07 1.53
CA VAL A 93 7.82 -2.25 2.28
C VAL A 93 6.62 -2.89 1.60
N GLU A 94 5.65 -2.06 1.19
CA GLU A 94 4.46 -2.52 0.49
C GLU A 94 4.81 -3.06 -0.90
N LEU A 95 5.62 -2.35 -1.68
CA LEU A 95 5.97 -2.76 -3.03
C LEU A 95 6.71 -4.09 -3.05
N ILE A 96 7.63 -4.33 -2.11
CA ILE A 96 8.28 -5.63 -1.94
C ILE A 96 7.24 -6.69 -1.55
N ALA A 97 6.36 -6.41 -0.59
CA ALA A 97 5.33 -7.38 -0.18
C ALA A 97 4.42 -7.80 -1.35
N GLN A 98 3.95 -6.84 -2.15
CA GLN A 98 3.16 -7.09 -3.35
C GLN A 98 3.96 -7.86 -4.41
N GLY A 99 5.21 -7.43 -4.65
CA GLY A 99 6.09 -8.04 -5.64
C GLY A 99 6.48 -9.47 -5.31
N LEU A 100 6.60 -9.86 -4.04
CA LEU A 100 6.88 -11.24 -3.64
C LEU A 100 5.68 -12.18 -3.85
N GLY A 101 4.45 -11.65 -3.90
CA GLY A 101 3.25 -12.41 -4.21
C GLY A 101 3.06 -13.66 -3.33
N LYS A 102 2.91 -14.82 -3.97
CA LYS A 102 2.67 -16.12 -3.30
C LYS A 102 3.95 -16.93 -3.02
N HIS A 103 5.12 -16.36 -3.25
CA HIS A 103 6.38 -17.09 -3.02
C HIS A 103 6.68 -17.24 -1.51
N PRO A 104 7.42 -18.29 -1.09
CA PRO A 104 7.82 -18.45 0.31
C PRO A 104 8.58 -17.24 0.88
N ALA A 105 9.27 -16.49 0.02
CA ALA A 105 9.94 -15.24 0.39
C ALA A 105 8.98 -14.19 0.97
N ALA A 106 7.68 -14.21 0.65
CA ALA A 106 6.70 -13.31 1.24
C ALA A 106 6.52 -13.55 2.75
N GLU A 107 6.60 -14.81 3.22
CA GLU A 107 6.59 -15.12 4.65
C GLU A 107 7.86 -14.64 5.34
N LEU A 108 9.01 -14.85 4.69
CA LEU A 108 10.29 -14.35 5.18
C LEU A 108 10.28 -12.83 5.32
N TRP A 109 9.75 -12.12 4.32
CA TRP A 109 9.57 -10.67 4.35
C TRP A 109 8.70 -10.23 5.52
N ARG A 110 7.52 -10.85 5.71
CA ARG A 110 6.63 -10.54 6.85
C ARG A 110 7.35 -10.70 8.19
N ASN A 111 8.12 -11.77 8.36
CA ASN A 111 8.86 -12.01 9.58
C ASN A 111 9.99 -10.98 9.80
N LEU A 112 10.74 -10.65 8.74
CA LEU A 112 11.80 -9.65 8.81
C LEU A 112 11.23 -8.26 9.12
N VAL A 113 10.16 -7.84 8.47
CA VAL A 113 9.47 -6.57 8.78
C VAL A 113 8.97 -6.58 10.23
N ALA A 114 8.37 -7.67 10.70
CA ALA A 114 7.89 -7.74 12.07
C ALA A 114 9.01 -7.65 13.13
N VAL A 115 10.16 -8.26 12.88
CA VAL A 115 11.29 -8.31 13.82
C VAL A 115 12.16 -7.06 13.71
N ASP A 116 12.63 -6.77 12.49
CA ASP A 116 13.62 -5.72 12.25
C ASP A 116 13.01 -4.32 12.26
N LEU A 117 11.74 -4.21 11.86
CA LEU A 117 11.00 -2.95 11.80
C LEU A 117 9.93 -2.90 12.91
N SER A 118 10.18 -3.54 14.06
CA SER A 118 9.26 -3.56 15.20
C SER A 118 8.91 -2.17 15.74
N PHE A 119 9.85 -1.21 15.71
CA PHE A 119 9.58 0.21 16.02
C PHE A 119 8.64 0.87 15.01
N TYR A 120 8.82 0.56 13.73
CA TYR A 120 7.99 1.03 12.62
C TYR A 120 6.58 0.42 12.65
N LYS A 121 6.45 -0.83 13.15
CA LYS A 121 5.15 -1.46 13.42
C LYS A 121 4.37 -0.78 14.53
N SER A 122 5.00 -0.10 15.50
CA SER A 122 4.28 0.63 16.56
C SER A 122 3.59 1.86 15.98
N TYR A 123 4.29 2.62 15.14
CA TYR A 123 3.74 3.81 14.48
C TYR A 123 2.65 3.45 13.47
N ILE A 124 2.90 2.48 12.58
CA ILE A 124 1.87 1.99 11.64
C ILE A 124 0.71 1.28 12.35
N SER A 125 0.95 0.54 13.45
CA SER A 125 -0.14 -0.07 14.21
C SER A 125 -0.95 0.97 14.97
N GLU A 126 -0.40 2.13 15.30
CA GLU A 126 -1.14 3.25 15.86
C GLU A 126 -1.95 3.93 14.75
N GLU A 127 -1.32 4.28 13.63
CA GLU A 127 -1.95 4.93 12.47
C GLU A 127 -3.08 4.07 11.87
N ILE A 128 -2.83 2.79 11.54
CA ILE A 128 -3.86 1.86 11.04
C ILE A 128 -4.95 1.62 12.09
N ARG A 129 -4.63 1.68 13.39
CA ARG A 129 -5.64 1.51 14.44
C ARG A 129 -6.47 2.77 14.62
N ASP A 130 -5.91 3.94 14.34
CA ASP A 130 -6.60 5.21 14.42
C ASP A 130 -7.47 5.41 13.17
N GLU A 131 -6.96 5.15 11.97
CA GLU A 131 -7.73 5.08 10.72
C GLU A 131 -8.81 3.98 10.79
N GLY A 132 -8.47 2.79 11.29
CA GLY A 132 -9.44 1.70 11.46
C GLY A 132 -10.48 1.99 12.55
N ARG A 133 -10.19 2.92 13.47
CA ARG A 133 -11.17 3.41 14.46
C ARG A 133 -12.11 4.45 13.84
N THR A 134 -11.59 5.40 13.06
CA THR A 134 -12.41 6.41 12.38
C THR A 134 -13.31 5.78 11.31
N GLU A 135 -12.78 4.90 10.45
CA GLU A 135 -13.59 4.18 9.46
C GLU A 135 -14.70 3.35 10.11
N ARG A 136 -14.38 2.68 11.22
CA ARG A 136 -15.34 1.89 11.98
C ARG A 136 -16.41 2.77 12.63
N ALA A 137 -16.02 3.87 13.26
CA ALA A 137 -16.94 4.81 13.89
C ALA A 137 -17.89 5.44 12.85
N ALA A 138 -17.37 5.87 11.68
CA ALA A 138 -18.18 6.36 10.57
C ALA A 138 -19.19 5.31 10.08
N LYS A 139 -18.76 4.06 9.95
CA LYS A 139 -19.63 2.94 9.58
C LYS A 139 -20.69 2.64 10.65
N ASP A 140 -20.36 2.77 11.93
CA ASP A 140 -21.28 2.56 13.04
C ASP A 140 -22.38 3.64 13.04
N VAL A 141 -22.03 4.91 12.79
CA VAL A 141 -23.01 6.02 12.62
C VAL A 141 -24.01 5.70 11.50
N LEU A 142 -23.51 5.34 10.32
CA LEU A 142 -24.36 4.99 9.17
C LEU A 142 -25.24 3.75 9.45
N THR A 143 -24.71 2.79 10.21
CA THR A 143 -25.45 1.57 10.59
C THR A 143 -26.63 1.90 11.51
N VAL A 144 -26.43 2.79 12.49
CA VAL A 144 -27.49 3.24 13.40
C VAL A 144 -28.57 4.02 12.65
N LEU A 145 -28.19 4.98 11.78
CA LEU A 145 -29.14 5.74 10.97
C LEU A 145 -29.99 4.81 10.07
N LYS A 146 -29.36 3.82 9.46
CA LYS A 146 -30.04 2.80 8.65
C LYS A 146 -30.99 1.95 9.49
N ALA A 147 -30.57 1.51 10.68
CA ALA A 147 -31.41 0.72 11.58
C ALA A 147 -32.65 1.50 12.05
N ARG A 148 -32.53 2.83 12.18
CA ARG A 148 -33.64 3.73 12.51
C ARG A 148 -34.53 4.08 11.31
N GLY A 149 -34.19 3.62 10.11
CA GLY A 149 -34.92 3.93 8.89
C GLY A 149 -34.76 5.39 8.44
N ILE A 150 -33.75 6.10 8.94
CA ILE A 150 -33.45 7.47 8.54
C ILE A 150 -32.72 7.42 7.20
N HIS A 151 -33.29 8.08 6.20
CA HIS A 151 -32.64 8.19 4.90
C HIS A 151 -31.45 9.16 5.02
N VAL A 152 -30.26 8.68 4.65
CA VAL A 152 -29.01 9.47 4.65
C VAL A 152 -28.68 9.82 3.20
N PRO A 153 -28.82 11.10 2.79
CA PRO A 153 -28.41 11.57 1.47
C PRO A 153 -26.91 11.32 1.24
N ASP A 154 -26.53 11.13 -0.03
CA ASP A 154 -25.14 10.81 -0.38
C ASP A 154 -24.14 11.88 0.10
N GLN A 155 -24.52 13.15 0.06
CA GLN A 155 -23.71 14.27 0.59
C GLN A 155 -23.38 14.11 2.09
N MET A 156 -24.35 13.65 2.88
CA MET A 156 -24.15 13.41 4.32
C MET A 156 -23.37 12.14 4.57
N ARG A 157 -23.55 11.12 3.73
CA ARG A 157 -22.74 9.90 3.77
C ARG A 157 -21.27 10.21 3.50
N GLU A 158 -20.97 10.98 2.46
CA GLU A 158 -19.60 11.42 2.17
C GLU A 158 -19.01 12.22 3.33
N ARG A 159 -19.78 13.14 3.93
CA ARG A 159 -19.33 13.91 5.10
C ARG A 159 -19.00 13.02 6.30
N ILE A 160 -19.79 11.98 6.58
CA ILE A 160 -19.53 11.04 7.68
C ILE A 160 -18.30 10.18 7.37
N THR A 161 -18.13 9.76 6.12
CA THR A 161 -17.05 8.84 5.73
C THR A 161 -15.69 9.54 5.61
N ASN A 162 -15.69 10.85 5.32
CA ASN A 162 -14.48 11.67 5.22
C ASN A 162 -14.11 12.40 6.53
N CYS A 163 -14.74 12.05 7.66
CA CYS A 163 -14.42 12.64 8.94
C CYS A 163 -13.29 11.85 9.61
N ASP A 164 -12.14 12.49 9.80
CA ASP A 164 -10.95 11.89 10.42
C ASP A 164 -10.86 12.13 11.93
N ASP A 165 -11.90 12.73 12.54
CA ASP A 165 -11.95 13.02 13.98
C ASP A 165 -12.83 11.98 14.71
N PRO A 166 -12.23 11.07 15.49
CA PRO A 166 -12.97 10.03 16.20
C PRO A 166 -13.88 10.60 17.31
N GLU A 167 -13.56 11.75 17.91
CA GLU A 167 -14.42 12.36 18.94
C GLU A 167 -15.70 12.93 18.32
N ILE A 168 -15.59 13.51 17.13
CA ILE A 168 -16.75 13.99 16.36
C ILE A 168 -17.63 12.82 15.91
N LEU A 169 -17.03 11.72 15.42
CA LEU A 169 -17.76 10.52 15.02
C LEU A 169 -18.50 9.85 16.18
N ASP A 170 -17.90 9.79 17.38
CA ASP A 170 -18.57 9.28 18.57
C ASP A 170 -19.76 10.15 18.99
N GLN A 171 -19.64 11.48 18.90
CA GLN A 171 -20.77 12.38 19.14
C GLN A 171 -21.89 12.18 18.12
N TRP A 172 -21.56 12.06 16.83
CA TRP A 172 -22.54 11.76 15.79
C TRP A 172 -23.20 10.40 16.01
N LEU A 173 -22.48 9.40 16.53
CA LEU A 173 -23.04 8.08 16.86
C LEU A 173 -24.08 8.17 17.97
N ILE A 174 -23.79 8.91 19.04
CA ILE A 174 -24.73 9.14 20.15
C ILE A 174 -25.98 9.86 19.64
N ARG A 175 -25.81 10.89 18.80
CA ARG A 175 -26.94 11.64 18.23
C ARG A 175 -27.72 10.81 17.22
N ALA A 176 -27.07 9.99 16.41
CA ALA A 176 -27.73 9.10 15.47
C ALA A 176 -28.71 8.15 16.16
N ALA A 177 -28.52 7.82 17.45
CA ALA A 177 -29.45 7.02 18.23
C ALA A 177 -30.76 7.74 18.59
N THR A 178 -30.76 9.08 18.70
CA THR A 178 -31.91 9.86 19.17
C THR A 178 -32.49 10.85 18.15
N ALA A 179 -31.67 11.38 17.23
CA ALA A 179 -32.03 12.39 16.24
C ALA A 179 -33.18 11.96 15.29
N PRO A 180 -34.25 12.74 15.13
CA PRO A 180 -35.35 12.42 14.22
C PRO A 180 -34.98 12.47 12.73
N THR A 181 -33.93 13.21 12.33
CA THR A 181 -33.46 13.27 10.93
C THR A 181 -31.93 13.14 10.83
N ALA A 182 -31.43 12.93 9.61
CA ALA A 182 -30.00 12.83 9.33
C ALA A 182 -29.27 14.17 9.46
N GLU A 183 -29.94 15.32 9.30
CA GLU A 183 -29.27 16.63 9.45
C GLU A 183 -28.98 16.95 10.93
N GLU A 184 -29.83 16.50 11.84
CA GLU A 184 -29.74 16.84 13.27
C GLU A 184 -28.55 16.20 13.99
N ILE A 185 -27.87 15.22 13.36
CA ILE A 185 -26.62 14.68 13.91
C ILE A 185 -25.48 15.70 13.89
N PHE A 186 -25.53 16.69 12.98
CA PHE A 186 -24.48 17.69 12.76
C PHE A 186 -24.68 19.01 13.55
N ALA A 187 -25.70 19.10 14.40
CA ALA A 187 -26.20 20.39 14.92
C ALA A 187 -25.21 21.21 15.79
N ASP A 188 -24.19 20.62 16.39
CA ASP A 188 -23.21 21.36 17.24
C ASP A 188 -21.99 21.93 16.49
N GLU A 189 -21.88 21.75 15.16
CA GLU A 189 -20.82 22.43 14.37
C GLU A 189 -21.21 23.84 13.89
N GLN A 190 -22.43 24.32 14.18
CA GLN A 190 -22.90 25.64 13.74
C GLN A 190 -22.59 26.79 14.71
N ASP A 191 -21.94 26.53 15.85
CA ASP A 191 -21.69 27.55 16.90
C ASP A 191 -20.21 27.73 17.28
N LYS A 192 -19.29 27.57 16.32
CA LYS A 192 -17.88 28.01 16.46
C LYS A 192 -17.33 28.65 15.19
#